data_AF-A0A915ENP2-F1
#
_entry.id   AF-A0A915ENP2-F1
#
_cell.length_a   1.000
_cell.length_b   1.000
_cell.length_c   1.000
_cell.angle_alpha   90.00
_cell.angle_beta   90.00
_cell.angle_gamma   90.00
#
_symmetry.space_group_name_H-M   'P 1'
#
loop_
_entity.id
_entity.type
_entity.pdbx_description
1 polymer ?
#
loop_
_entity_poly.entity_id
_entity_poly.type
_entity_poly.pdbx_seq_one_letter_code
_entity_poly.pdbx_strand_id
1 'polypeptide(L)'
;MLCDDSGRTVSAIGSHLGLKNVRKIVEDCMKNIHPIYNIKTLMIKRELMKDEKLKDENWTGFCHLSRKGKLSNPPKVLVSLRRSRPLDGSQRVDLQLESGEYFLNEQDRRKQKNAEKEAKQAEHKQKRKQERAAQLIAPAELARKKRSAPVETGVKVDIKRLKKKAAKTKKS
;
A
#
# COMPACT_ATOMS: atom_id res chain seq x y z
N MET A 1 6.87 -16.89 53.57
CA MET A 1 7.53 -15.82 52.80
C MET A 1 7.44 -14.61 53.70
N LEU A 2 8.54 -14.26 54.36
CA LEU A 2 8.59 -13.07 55.20
C LEU A 2 8.90 -11.92 54.22
N CYS A 3 8.01 -10.95 54.09
CA CYS A 3 8.37 -9.71 53.42
C CYS A 3 9.07 -8.85 54.44
N ASP A 4 10.37 -8.60 54.25
CA ASP A 4 11.06 -7.55 55.00
C ASP A 4 10.53 -6.18 54.53
N ASP A 5 10.49 -5.20 55.43
CA ASP A 5 9.84 -3.88 55.31
C ASP A 5 10.28 -3.01 54.10
N SER A 6 11.19 -3.52 53.27
CA SER A 6 11.82 -2.82 52.14
C SER A 6 11.12 -3.03 50.79
N GLY A 7 10.14 -3.94 50.69
CA GLY A 7 9.26 -4.13 49.51
C GLY A 7 9.94 -4.53 48.18
N ARG A 8 11.27 -4.67 48.16
CA ARG A 8 12.08 -5.00 46.98
C ARG A 8 12.84 -6.32 47.11
N THR A 9 12.87 -6.89 48.31
CA THR A 9 13.57 -8.15 48.62
C THR A 9 12.56 -9.30 48.74
N VAL A 10 13.05 -10.52 48.50
CA VAL A 10 12.25 -11.74 48.66
C VAL A 10 12.98 -12.64 49.65
N SER A 11 12.38 -12.87 50.82
CA SER A 11 12.92 -13.75 51.85
C SER A 11 12.17 -15.08 51.87
N ALA A 12 12.93 -16.18 51.77
CA ALA A 12 12.43 -17.55 51.71
C ALA A 12 13.23 -18.45 52.67
N ILE A 13 12.52 -19.36 53.33
CA ILE A 13 13.08 -20.32 54.28
C ILE A 13 12.78 -21.71 53.75
N GLY A 14 13.78 -22.60 53.73
CA GLY A 14 13.61 -23.98 53.27
C GLY A 14 14.93 -24.71 53.07
N SER A 15 14.85 -25.91 52.49
CA SER A 15 16.02 -26.72 52.16
C SER A 15 16.88 -26.06 51.08
N HIS A 16 18.19 -26.35 51.08
CA HIS A 16 19.14 -25.78 50.12
C HIS A 16 18.72 -25.99 48.64
N LEU A 17 18.19 -27.18 48.30
CA LEU A 17 17.68 -27.46 46.96
C LEU A 17 16.42 -26.65 46.63
N GLY A 18 15.53 -26.47 47.61
CA GLY A 18 14.33 -25.64 47.47
C GLY A 18 14.69 -24.17 47.24
N LEU A 19 15.65 -23.64 47.99
CA LEU A 19 16.13 -22.26 47.86
C LEU A 19 16.73 -21.97 46.48
N LYS A 20 17.48 -22.92 45.90
CA LYS A 20 17.98 -22.82 44.51
C LYS A 20 16.84 -22.69 43.50
N ASN A 21 15.76 -23.46 43.68
CA ASN A 21 14.59 -23.39 42.82
C ASN A 21 13.86 -22.06 42.99
N VAL A 22 13.64 -21.60 44.22
CA VAL A 22 12.98 -20.31 44.52
C VAL A 22 13.77 -19.15 43.92
N ARG A 23 15.10 -19.13 44.09
CA ARG A 23 15.97 -18.12 43.49
C ARG A 23 15.78 -18.05 41.97
N LYS A 24 15.78 -19.19 41.29
CA LYS A 24 15.56 -19.25 39.84
C LYS A 24 14.19 -18.72 39.44
N ILE A 25 13.13 -19.09 40.18
CA ILE A 25 11.77 -18.60 39.92
C ILE A 25 11.70 -17.08 40.01
N VAL A 26 12.28 -16.49 41.07
CA VAL A 26 12.29 -15.04 41.28
C VAL A 26 13.06 -14.33 40.16
N GLU A 27 14.27 -14.80 39.83
CA GLU A 27 15.08 -14.24 38.74
C GLU A 27 14.36 -14.31 37.38
N ASP A 28 13.63 -15.40 37.10
CA ASP A 28 12.87 -15.56 35.86
C ASP A 28 11.61 -14.67 35.83
N CYS A 29 10.94 -14.46 36.97
CA CYS A 29 9.83 -13.50 37.08
C CYS A 29 10.29 -12.07 36.78
N MET A 30 11.46 -11.68 37.27
CA MET A 30 12.07 -10.37 36.96
C MET A 30 12.42 -10.22 35.47
N LYS A 31 12.66 -11.33 34.75
CA LYS A 31 12.91 -11.36 33.30
C LYS A 31 11.62 -11.47 32.46
N ASN A 32 10.47 -11.13 33.06
CA ASN A 32 9.15 -11.20 32.43
C ASN A 32 8.76 -12.62 31.97
N ILE A 33 9.13 -13.64 32.75
CA ILE A 33 8.63 -15.01 32.59
C ILE A 33 7.63 -15.27 33.72
N HIS A 34 6.39 -15.60 33.39
CA HIS A 34 5.35 -15.78 34.39
C HIS A 34 5.64 -16.97 35.35
N PRO A 35 5.42 -16.85 36.67
CA PRO A 35 5.76 -17.90 37.64
C PRO A 35 5.05 -19.24 37.38
N ILE A 36 3.87 -19.22 36.76
CA ILE A 36 3.10 -20.42 36.37
C ILE A 36 3.96 -21.39 35.55
N TYR A 37 4.83 -20.89 34.66
CA TYR A 37 5.68 -21.76 33.84
C TYR A 37 6.68 -22.54 34.70
N ASN A 38 7.31 -21.87 35.65
CA ASN A 38 8.26 -22.50 36.55
C ASN A 38 7.58 -23.49 37.51
N ILE A 39 6.38 -23.16 37.99
CA ILE A 39 5.57 -24.07 38.83
C ILE A 39 5.21 -25.33 38.03
N LYS A 40 4.75 -25.18 36.78
CA LYS A 40 4.46 -26.32 35.90
C LYS A 40 5.70 -27.18 35.64
N THR A 41 6.86 -26.55 35.43
CA THR A 41 8.14 -27.28 35.29
C THR A 41 8.50 -28.06 36.55
N LEU A 42 8.31 -27.48 37.75
CA LEU A 42 8.57 -28.17 39.01
C LEU A 42 7.60 -29.33 39.25
N MET A 43 6.33 -29.19 38.87
CA MET A 43 5.35 -30.27 38.92
C MET A 43 5.78 -31.44 38.05
N ILE A 44 6.11 -31.18 36.77
CA ILE A 44 6.56 -32.23 35.84
C ILE A 44 7.82 -32.92 36.36
N LYS A 45 8.82 -32.17 36.84
CA LYS A 45 10.04 -32.75 37.42
C LYS A 45 9.75 -33.65 38.62
N ARG A 46 8.78 -33.29 39.47
CA ARG A 46 8.38 -34.11 40.62
C ARG A 46 7.72 -35.42 40.21
N GLU A 47 6.91 -35.41 39.15
CA GLU A 47 6.33 -36.65 38.61
C GLU A 47 7.40 -37.53 37.96
N LEU A 48 8.28 -36.96 37.13
CA LEU A 48 9.39 -37.68 36.50
C LEU A 48 10.38 -38.28 37.51
N MET A 49 10.59 -37.63 38.65
CA MET A 49 11.40 -38.17 39.74
C MET A 49 10.79 -39.42 40.40
N LYS A 50 9.47 -39.62 40.31
CA LYS A 50 8.82 -40.82 40.86
C LYS A 50 9.04 -42.02 39.95
N ASP A 51 9.07 -41.81 38.63
CA ASP A 51 9.22 -42.86 37.63
C ASP A 51 10.67 -43.37 37.55
N GLU A 52 10.94 -44.59 38.04
CA GLU A 52 12.29 -45.17 38.06
C GLU A 52 12.97 -45.30 36.70
N LYS A 53 12.19 -45.55 35.64
CA LYS A 53 12.73 -45.77 34.28
C LYS A 53 13.35 -44.52 33.67
N LEU A 54 12.90 -43.34 34.07
CA LEU A 54 13.29 -42.07 33.47
C LEU A 54 14.21 -41.24 34.36
N LYS A 55 14.61 -41.76 35.53
CA LYS A 55 15.43 -41.03 36.52
C LYS A 55 16.78 -40.59 35.95
N ASP A 56 17.36 -41.40 35.08
CA ASP A 56 18.72 -41.22 34.57
C ASP A 56 18.77 -40.45 33.23
N GLU A 57 17.62 -40.13 32.64
CA GLU A 57 17.54 -39.46 31.35
C GLU A 57 17.51 -37.91 31.45
N ASN A 58 17.85 -37.24 30.35
CA ASN A 58 17.80 -35.77 30.28
C ASN A 58 16.36 -35.25 30.07
N TRP A 59 15.81 -34.54 31.06
CA TRP A 59 14.41 -34.08 31.05
C TRP A 59 14.14 -32.76 30.31
N THR A 60 15.07 -32.30 29.46
CA THR A 60 14.90 -31.05 28.70
C THR A 60 13.70 -31.08 27.76
N GLY A 61 13.34 -32.24 27.19
CA GLY A 61 12.21 -32.37 26.25
C GLY A 61 10.82 -32.28 26.89
N PHE A 62 10.68 -32.71 28.15
CA PHE A 62 9.40 -32.71 28.87
C PHE A 62 9.02 -31.33 29.45
N CYS A 63 10.01 -30.45 29.56
CA CYS A 63 9.82 -29.08 30.03
C CYS A 63 9.30 -28.21 28.87
N HIS A 64 8.03 -27.80 28.92
CA HIS A 64 7.34 -27.02 27.89
C HIS A 64 7.85 -25.56 27.70
N LEU A 65 9.10 -25.24 28.06
CA LEU A 65 9.67 -23.90 27.85
C LEU A 65 10.30 -23.77 26.45
N SER A 66 9.51 -24.05 25.40
CA SER A 66 9.85 -23.56 24.07
C SER A 66 9.58 -22.06 24.04
N ARG A 67 10.62 -21.27 24.31
CA ARG A 67 10.64 -19.84 24.04
C ARG A 67 10.47 -19.64 22.53
N LYS A 68 9.24 -19.42 22.07
CA LYS A 68 9.02 -18.79 20.77
C LYS A 68 9.75 -17.45 20.83
N GLY A 69 10.84 -17.34 20.07
CA GLY A 69 11.65 -16.13 20.01
C GLY A 69 10.79 -14.93 19.65
N LYS A 70 11.20 -13.74 20.12
CA LYS A 70 10.55 -12.49 19.75
C LYS A 70 10.58 -12.36 18.22
N LEU A 71 9.47 -12.66 17.55
CA LEU A 71 9.30 -12.33 16.15
C LEU A 71 9.12 -10.81 16.08
N SER A 72 10.22 -10.08 16.02
CA SER A 72 10.23 -8.62 16.08
C SER A 72 11.01 -8.07 14.90
N ASN A 73 10.40 -8.14 13.72
CA ASN A 73 10.65 -7.13 12.70
C ASN A 73 9.45 -6.17 12.72
N PRO A 74 9.43 -5.15 13.62
CA PRO A 74 8.45 -4.10 13.47
C PRO A 74 8.68 -3.44 12.10
N PRO A 75 7.65 -3.25 11.26
CA PRO A 75 7.83 -2.44 10.06
C PRO A 75 8.31 -1.06 10.51
N LYS A 76 9.42 -0.58 9.95
CA LYS A 76 9.94 0.77 10.18
C LYS A 76 8.98 1.77 9.51
N VAL A 77 7.82 1.99 10.12
CA VAL A 77 7.00 3.15 9.77
C VAL A 77 7.64 4.33 10.47
N LEU A 78 8.52 5.02 9.75
CA LEU A 78 8.94 6.38 10.10
C LEU A 78 7.71 7.27 10.01
N VAL A 79 6.97 7.39 11.11
CA VAL A 79 6.01 8.49 11.27
C VAL A 79 6.86 9.75 11.30
N SER A 80 6.94 10.47 10.18
CA SER A 80 7.51 11.81 10.17
C SER A 80 6.71 12.62 11.18
N LEU A 81 7.34 13.00 12.29
CA LEU A 81 6.76 13.91 13.27
C LEU A 81 6.64 15.31 12.64
N ARG A 82 5.74 15.49 11.67
CA ARG A 82 5.21 16.81 11.33
C ARG A 82 4.12 17.10 12.37
N ARG A 83 4.54 17.40 13.60
CA ARG A 83 3.71 18.17 14.52
C ARG A 83 3.67 19.61 14.00
N SER A 84 2.92 19.82 12.93
CA SER A 84 2.44 21.15 12.61
C SER A 84 1.50 21.51 13.77
N ARG A 85 1.86 22.52 14.57
CA ARG A 85 0.90 23.11 15.52
C ARG A 85 -0.37 23.43 14.71
N PRO A 86 -1.58 23.13 15.22
CA PRO A 86 -2.79 23.66 14.62
C PRO A 86 -2.60 25.18 14.51
N LEU A 87 -2.60 25.71 13.30
CA LEU A 87 -2.42 27.13 13.06
C LEU A 87 -3.63 27.84 13.67
N ASP A 88 -3.35 28.76 14.59
CA ASP A 88 -4.38 29.51 15.29
C ASP A 88 -5.27 30.27 14.28
N GLY A 89 -6.54 30.49 14.63
CA GLY A 89 -7.56 31.09 13.75
C GLY A 89 -7.24 32.50 13.22
N SER A 90 -6.13 33.10 13.62
CA SER A 90 -5.60 34.36 13.10
C SER A 90 -5.35 34.30 11.58
N GLN A 91 -4.95 33.14 11.06
CA GLN A 91 -4.66 32.98 9.63
C GLN A 91 -5.83 33.34 8.72
N ARG A 92 -7.07 33.10 9.17
CA ARG A 92 -8.25 33.40 8.35
C ARG A 92 -8.48 34.90 8.22
N VAL A 93 -8.19 35.66 9.26
CA VAL A 93 -8.30 37.12 9.26
C VAL A 93 -7.15 37.72 8.45
N ASP A 94 -5.93 37.19 8.64
CA ASP A 94 -4.74 37.64 7.90
C ASP A 94 -4.89 37.42 6.39
N LEU A 95 -5.38 36.26 5.96
CA LEU A 95 -5.66 35.97 4.54
C LEU A 95 -6.70 36.93 3.94
N GLN A 96 -7.69 37.38 4.72
CA GLN A 96 -8.70 38.34 4.27
C GLN A 96 -8.16 39.77 4.21
N LEU A 97 -7.19 40.10 5.06
CA LEU A 97 -6.46 41.37 5.03
C LEU A 97 -5.50 41.41 3.84
N GLU A 98 -4.76 40.33 3.59
CA GLU A 98 -3.84 40.20 2.44
C GLU A 98 -4.58 40.25 1.10
N SER A 99 -5.74 39.60 0.99
CA SER A 99 -6.58 39.68 -0.23
C SER A 99 -7.31 41.03 -0.39
N GLY A 100 -7.27 41.90 0.62
CA GLY A 100 -8.00 43.17 0.66
C GLY A 100 -9.52 43.00 0.76
N GLU A 101 -10.02 41.77 0.90
CA GLU A 101 -11.45 41.48 0.97
C GLU A 101 -12.08 41.84 2.32
N TYR A 102 -11.27 42.01 3.37
CA TYR A 102 -11.77 42.28 4.72
C TYR A 102 -12.60 43.56 4.82
N PHE A 103 -12.27 44.58 4.03
CA PHE A 103 -12.92 45.89 4.07
C PHE A 103 -14.12 46.01 3.11
N LEU A 104 -14.36 45.03 2.23
CA LEU A 104 -15.46 45.08 1.27
C LEU A 104 -16.78 44.71 1.96
N ASN A 105 -17.83 45.50 1.72
CA ASN A 105 -19.18 45.20 2.17
C ASN A 105 -19.70 43.89 1.55
N GLU A 106 -20.59 43.19 2.27
CA GLU A 106 -21.11 41.89 1.82
C GLU A 106 -21.81 41.98 0.45
N GLN A 107 -22.44 43.13 0.14
CA GLN A 107 -23.06 43.38 -1.16
C GLN A 107 -22.04 43.43 -2.29
N ASP A 108 -20.89 44.08 -2.10
CA ASP A 108 -19.87 44.22 -3.13
C ASP A 108 -19.11 42.91 -3.34
N ARG A 109 -18.90 42.15 -2.26
CA ARG A 109 -18.39 40.76 -2.33
C ARG A 109 -19.33 39.86 -3.14
N ARG A 110 -20.65 40.00 -2.95
CA ARG A 110 -21.66 39.25 -3.73
C ARG A 110 -21.64 39.65 -5.21
N LYS A 111 -21.51 40.94 -5.53
CA LYS A 111 -21.38 41.43 -6.92
C LYS A 111 -20.13 40.87 -7.60
N GLN A 112 -18.97 40.93 -6.95
CA GLN A 112 -17.72 40.37 -7.49
C GLN A 112 -17.83 38.87 -7.75
N LYS A 113 -18.38 38.11 -6.80
CA LYS A 113 -18.63 36.67 -6.97
C LYS A 113 -19.58 36.36 -8.13
N ASN A 114 -20.61 37.18 -8.34
CA ASN A 114 -21.54 37.00 -9.45
C ASN A 114 -20.87 37.32 -10.80
N ALA A 115 -20.10 38.41 -10.88
CA ALA A 115 -19.33 38.76 -12.06
C ALA A 115 -18.30 37.67 -12.44
N GLU A 116 -17.62 37.08 -11.45
CA GLU A 116 -16.69 35.97 -11.68
C GLU A 116 -17.41 34.72 -12.22
N LYS A 117 -18.60 34.40 -11.67
CA LYS A 117 -19.43 33.30 -12.18
C LYS A 117 -19.90 33.55 -13.61
N GLU A 118 -20.31 34.77 -13.93
CA GLU A 118 -20.72 35.17 -15.28
C GLU A 118 -19.55 35.08 -16.27
N ALA A 119 -18.36 35.52 -15.89
CA ALA A 119 -17.15 35.40 -16.69
C ALA A 119 -16.81 33.93 -16.98
N LYS A 120 -16.79 33.07 -15.96
CA LYS A 120 -16.58 31.62 -16.11
C LYS A 120 -17.64 30.97 -16.99
N GLN A 121 -18.91 31.36 -16.83
CA GLN A 121 -19.99 30.86 -17.69
C GLN A 121 -19.81 31.30 -19.15
N ALA A 122 -19.38 32.53 -19.39
CA ALA A 122 -19.08 33.03 -20.72
C ALA A 122 -17.92 32.27 -21.37
N GLU A 123 -16.84 32.01 -20.62
CA GLU A 123 -15.70 31.19 -21.07
C GLU A 123 -16.13 29.77 -21.44
N HIS A 124 -16.89 29.09 -20.56
CA HIS A 124 -17.41 27.75 -20.86
C HIS A 124 -18.34 27.75 -22.08
N LYS A 125 -19.16 28.80 -22.26
CA LYS A 125 -20.02 28.94 -23.44
C LYS A 125 -19.19 29.11 -24.71
N GLN A 126 -18.10 29.87 -24.66
CA GLN A 126 -17.16 30.01 -25.78
C GLN A 126 -16.48 28.69 -26.10
N LYS A 127 -15.97 27.98 -25.09
CA LYS A 127 -15.34 26.67 -25.26
C LYS A 127 -16.29 25.65 -25.89
N ARG A 128 -17.53 25.56 -25.39
CA ARG A 128 -18.57 24.68 -25.98
C ARG A 128 -18.90 25.05 -27.43
N LYS A 129 -18.91 26.35 -27.78
CA LYS A 129 -19.09 26.79 -29.17
C LYS A 129 -17.92 26.35 -30.05
N GLN A 130 -16.68 26.49 -29.56
CA GLN A 130 -15.49 26.04 -30.29
C GLN A 130 -15.49 24.52 -30.48
N GLU A 131 -15.82 23.75 -29.44
CA GLU A 131 -15.95 22.28 -29.52
C GLU A 131 -17.03 21.86 -30.53
N ARG A 132 -18.20 22.53 -30.50
CA ARG A 132 -19.27 22.28 -31.48
C ARG A 132 -18.84 22.63 -32.91
N ALA A 133 -18.12 23.74 -33.10
CA ALA A 133 -17.60 24.13 -34.41
C ALA A 133 -16.56 23.14 -34.93
N ALA A 134 -15.68 22.64 -34.05
CA ALA A 134 -14.70 21.62 -34.39
C ALA A 134 -15.36 20.28 -34.80
N GLN A 135 -16.46 19.90 -34.15
CA GLN A 135 -17.24 18.71 -34.53
C GLN A 135 -17.98 18.85 -35.87
N LEU A 136 -18.29 20.08 -36.30
CA LEU A 136 -18.96 20.34 -37.57
C LEU A 136 -18.01 20.29 -38.78
N ILE A 137 -16.71 20.41 -38.56
CA ILE A 137 -15.71 20.30 -39.61
C ILE A 137 -15.47 18.82 -39.84
N ALA A 138 -15.80 18.34 -41.05
CA ALA A 138 -15.52 16.96 -41.43
C ALA A 138 -14.00 16.69 -41.25
N PRO A 139 -13.62 15.57 -40.61
CA PRO A 139 -12.21 15.22 -40.46
C PRO A 139 -11.57 15.18 -41.85
N ALA A 140 -10.41 15.83 -42.00
CA ALA A 140 -9.72 15.88 -43.28
C ALA A 140 -9.46 14.44 -43.74
N GLU A 141 -10.09 14.05 -44.85
CA GLU A 141 -9.84 12.75 -45.46
C GLU A 141 -8.35 12.67 -45.79
N LEU A 142 -7.65 11.70 -45.20
CA LEU A 142 -6.31 11.36 -45.64
C LEU A 142 -6.39 11.13 -47.15
N ALA A 143 -5.68 11.96 -47.92
CA ALA A 143 -5.73 11.93 -49.37
C ALA A 143 -5.68 10.48 -49.83
N ARG A 144 -6.82 9.98 -50.32
CA ARG A 144 -6.95 8.62 -50.80
C ARG A 144 -5.79 8.45 -51.78
N LYS A 145 -4.85 7.52 -51.49
CA LYS A 145 -3.80 7.15 -52.45
C LYS A 145 -4.49 7.03 -53.79
N LYS A 146 -4.19 7.93 -54.72
CA LYS A 146 -4.81 7.92 -56.05
C LYS A 146 -4.63 6.49 -56.56
N ARG A 147 -5.73 5.71 -56.64
CA ARG A 147 -5.70 4.49 -57.42
C ARG A 147 -5.39 4.97 -58.82
N SER A 148 -4.23 4.56 -59.33
CA SER A 148 -3.82 4.80 -60.70
C SER A 148 -4.96 4.41 -61.63
N ALA A 149 -5.58 5.42 -62.27
CA ALA A 149 -6.46 5.38 -63.44
C ALA A 149 -7.59 4.31 -63.49
N PRO A 150 -8.66 4.54 -64.28
CA PRO A 150 -9.57 3.46 -64.65
C PRO A 150 -8.78 2.39 -65.40
N VAL A 151 -8.81 1.14 -64.94
CA VAL A 151 -8.34 -0.01 -65.74
C VAL A 151 -9.35 -0.20 -66.85
N GLU A 152 -9.03 0.28 -68.04
CA GLU A 152 -9.74 -0.06 -69.25
C GLU A 152 -9.81 -1.58 -69.39
N THR A 153 -11.02 -2.07 -69.61
CA THR A 153 -11.28 -3.39 -70.18
C THR A 153 -10.52 -3.50 -71.49
N GLY A 154 -9.39 -4.20 -71.47
CA GLY A 154 -8.52 -4.36 -72.62
C GLY A 154 -7.63 -5.56 -72.43
N VAL A 155 -8.21 -6.75 -72.53
CA VAL A 155 -7.45 -7.99 -72.70
C VAL A 155 -6.63 -7.84 -73.98
N LYS A 156 -5.36 -7.42 -73.86
CA LYS A 156 -4.40 -7.43 -74.97
C LYS A 156 -3.98 -8.87 -75.20
N VAL A 157 -4.76 -9.58 -76.00
CA VAL A 157 -4.41 -10.90 -76.53
C VAL A 157 -3.24 -10.71 -77.50
N ASP A 158 -2.11 -11.40 -77.28
CA ASP A 158 -0.95 -11.35 -78.16
C ASP A 158 -1.20 -12.06 -79.51
N ILE A 159 -1.77 -11.33 -80.47
CA ILE A 159 -2.09 -11.80 -81.84
C ILE A 159 -0.87 -12.41 -82.54
N LYS A 160 0.35 -11.92 -82.25
CA LYS A 160 1.60 -12.42 -82.83
C LYS A 160 1.93 -13.85 -82.38
N ARG A 161 1.56 -14.23 -81.15
CA ARG A 161 1.79 -15.57 -80.59
C ARG A 161 0.79 -16.59 -81.16
N LEU A 162 -0.46 -16.17 -81.37
CA LEU A 162 -1.50 -16.97 -82.01
C LEU A 162 -1.22 -17.25 -83.50
N LYS A 163 -0.76 -16.24 -84.27
CA LYS A 163 -0.38 -16.44 -85.68
C LYS A 163 0.82 -17.40 -85.85
N LYS A 164 1.82 -17.35 -84.96
CA LYS A 164 2.94 -18.30 -84.97
C LYS A 164 2.52 -19.74 -84.63
N LYS A 165 1.54 -19.91 -83.73
CA LYS A 165 0.96 -21.24 -83.44
C LYS A 165 0.16 -21.77 -84.64
N ALA A 166 -0.71 -20.96 -85.24
CA ALA A 166 -1.50 -21.37 -86.41
C ALA A 166 -0.64 -21.72 -87.65
N ALA A 167 0.49 -21.03 -87.86
CA ALA A 167 1.43 -21.36 -88.95
C ALA A 167 2.23 -22.65 -88.69
N LYS A 168 2.47 -23.01 -87.42
CA LYS A 168 3.11 -24.29 -87.05
C LYS A 168 2.17 -25.49 -87.22
N THR A 169 0.87 -25.29 -87.03
CA THR A 169 -0.14 -26.37 -87.16
C THR A 169 -0.55 -26.65 -88.61
N LYS A 170 -0.28 -25.74 -89.56
CA LYS A 170 -0.51 -25.96 -91.01
C LYS A 170 0.71 -26.52 -91.77
N LYS A 171 1.79 -26.86 -91.06
CA LYS A 171 3.02 -27.43 -91.63
C LYS A 171 3.31 -28.84 -91.07
N SER A 172 2.23 -29.55 -90.72
CA SER A 172 2.14 -31.00 -90.47
C SER A 172 0.89 -31.53 -91.16
#